data_AF-A0A101XW40-F1
#
_entry.id   AF-A0A101XW40-F1
#
_cell.length_a   1.000
_cell.length_b   1.000
_cell.length_c   1.000
_cell.angle_alpha   90.00
_cell.angle_beta   90.00
_cell.angle_gamma   90.00
#
_symmetry.space_group_name_H-M   'P 1'
#
loop_
_entity.id
_entity.type
_entity.pdbx_description
1 polymer ?
#
loop_
_entity_poly.entity_id
_entity_poly.type
_entity_poly.pdbx_seq_one_letter_code
_entity_poly.pdbx_strand_id
1 'polypeptide(L)'
;MKKVVAAVMAFMLLCIPAAVFAASSFTLQLSMKEVLRGGSVTLSGTTLGQADQVVVKVVSPAQTVFYIDVLTADGGAYTKRLAIPESQVLAPSGSYTVIAGSGGTTLTQTFTIPGGEEPGGGEPGTGTPTPTPTPMPSSTPVPTSTPNSSLPGGTGGVPALPAAAVIPAGAGEASGATVKPEAAEGGRYLVGADILTQAMQQAAGSITVELPATAGETDVMLELPAKSLELMNTGNTALVLTDGVRTISFPAGAIKLSGDDQTRLRITFNAVWNDEAGVLVTRAAGGDAAYAPTGVLISLNIQSVNGSNTAGIHQLGQQAQVSLKLTPAQQAAINTELAGIYYLDGSIAEYMPGTITGGTVTFKTGHFSTYALLVYDKSFTDLSGHWAEPAVKLLAAKHLVNGVDAQHYEPGRGITRAEFVALLMRAVERTGSVPSTIAPAPFSDVPSSSYYAQQAAEAAALGIMNGYDGAFRPDDRITREEAAVALVHAAKHFSLPAGSQSSPAYADAQQISSWAAASVAEAGVNGLMQGDGTKFQPKKQVTRAEVAAMVSRLIQSGSSL
;
A
#
# COMPACT_ATOMS: atom_id res chain seq x y z
N MET A 1 55.27 -10.57 -56.26
CA MET A 1 54.96 -11.15 -54.92
C MET A 1 54.07 -10.27 -54.05
N LYS A 2 54.31 -8.95 -53.90
CA LYS A 2 53.47 -8.07 -53.04
C LYS A 2 51.97 -8.02 -53.41
N LYS A 3 51.60 -8.05 -54.70
CA LYS A 3 50.19 -8.02 -55.14
C LYS A 3 49.43 -9.32 -54.88
N VAL A 4 50.12 -10.47 -54.88
CA VAL A 4 49.51 -11.79 -54.61
C VAL A 4 49.30 -11.96 -53.11
N VAL A 5 50.25 -11.50 -52.28
CA VAL A 5 50.10 -11.52 -50.81
C VAL A 5 48.96 -10.61 -50.36
N ALA A 6 48.78 -9.44 -50.97
CA ALA A 6 47.66 -8.55 -50.68
C ALA A 6 46.30 -9.16 -51.08
N ALA A 7 46.23 -9.85 -52.22
CA ALA A 7 45.00 -10.52 -52.66
C ALA A 7 44.65 -11.72 -51.77
N VAL A 8 45.65 -12.50 -51.33
CA VAL A 8 45.43 -13.64 -50.41
C VAL A 8 45.03 -13.15 -49.02
N MET A 9 45.61 -12.05 -48.50
CA MET A 9 45.18 -11.45 -47.23
C MET A 9 43.78 -10.84 -47.30
N ALA A 10 43.40 -10.21 -48.42
CA ALA A 10 42.05 -9.70 -48.62
C ALA A 10 41.02 -10.84 -48.70
N PHE A 11 41.37 -11.98 -49.33
CA PHE A 11 40.49 -13.15 -49.40
C PHE A 11 40.39 -13.87 -48.05
N MET A 12 41.46 -13.89 -47.24
CA MET A 12 41.43 -14.46 -45.88
C MET A 12 40.61 -13.61 -44.89
N LEU A 13 40.50 -12.29 -45.08
CA LEU A 13 39.59 -11.45 -44.30
C LEU A 13 38.12 -11.56 -44.72
N LEU A 14 37.83 -11.97 -45.97
CA LEU A 14 36.48 -12.15 -46.51
C LEU A 14 35.86 -13.52 -46.21
N CYS A 15 36.67 -14.48 -45.72
CA CYS A 15 36.22 -15.83 -45.37
C CYS A 15 36.20 -16.11 -43.86
N ILE A 16 36.28 -15.06 -43.01
CA ILE A 16 35.89 -15.21 -41.62
C ILE A 16 34.36 -15.29 -41.63
N PRO A 17 33.72 -16.40 -41.24
CA PRO A 17 32.29 -16.37 -40.99
C PRO A 17 32.09 -15.28 -39.95
N ALA A 18 31.38 -14.21 -40.32
CA ALA A 18 30.81 -13.33 -39.33
C ALA A 18 29.90 -14.24 -38.50
N ALA A 19 30.41 -14.70 -37.36
CA ALA A 19 29.53 -15.09 -36.28
C ALA A 19 28.77 -13.81 -35.98
N VAL A 20 27.60 -13.66 -36.61
CA VAL A 20 26.53 -12.84 -36.10
C VAL A 20 26.17 -13.53 -34.79
N PHE A 21 26.96 -13.25 -33.76
CA PHE A 21 26.47 -13.33 -32.41
C PHE A 21 25.33 -12.32 -32.42
N ALA A 22 24.10 -12.80 -32.63
CA ALA A 22 22.95 -12.10 -32.13
C ALA A 22 23.31 -11.85 -30.67
N ALA A 23 23.60 -10.59 -30.32
CA ALA A 23 23.78 -10.23 -28.93
C ALA A 23 22.52 -10.75 -28.24
N SER A 24 22.68 -11.73 -27.34
CA SER A 24 21.57 -12.35 -26.62
C SER A 24 21.01 -11.30 -25.68
N SER A 25 20.26 -10.35 -26.22
CA SER A 25 19.66 -9.26 -25.47
C SER A 25 18.58 -9.85 -24.57
N PHE A 26 18.41 -9.25 -23.40
CA PHE A 26 17.18 -9.44 -22.64
C PHE A 26 15.98 -9.13 -23.57
N THR A 27 15.00 -10.03 -23.69
CA THR A 27 13.82 -9.84 -24.56
C THR A 27 12.53 -10.10 -23.81
N LEU A 28 11.43 -9.45 -24.21
CA LEU A 28 10.09 -9.66 -23.67
C LEU A 28 9.06 -9.71 -24.82
N GLN A 29 8.27 -10.78 -24.86
CA GLN A 29 7.20 -11.02 -25.82
C GLN A 29 5.92 -11.50 -25.12
N LEU A 30 4.78 -11.20 -25.73
CA LEU A 30 3.45 -11.66 -25.30
C LEU A 30 2.82 -12.49 -26.42
N SER A 31 2.15 -13.59 -26.06
CA SER A 31 1.49 -14.48 -27.03
C SER A 31 0.32 -13.83 -27.77
N MET A 32 -0.29 -12.79 -27.19
CA MET A 32 -1.41 -12.05 -27.76
C MET A 32 -1.45 -10.63 -27.19
N LYS A 33 -2.01 -9.70 -27.98
CA LYS A 33 -2.20 -8.29 -27.58
C LYS A 33 -3.59 -7.99 -27.01
N GLU A 34 -4.52 -8.91 -27.18
CA GLU A 34 -5.88 -8.82 -26.64
C GLU A 34 -6.24 -10.18 -26.03
N VAL A 35 -6.78 -10.19 -24.82
CA VAL A 35 -7.14 -11.41 -24.08
C VAL A 35 -8.51 -11.22 -23.42
N LEU A 36 -9.38 -12.20 -23.59
CA LEU A 36 -10.69 -12.22 -22.95
C LEU A 36 -10.58 -12.65 -21.48
N ARG A 37 -11.53 -12.21 -20.66
CA ARG A 37 -11.69 -12.74 -19.29
C ARG A 37 -11.94 -14.26 -19.34
N GLY A 38 -11.35 -15.00 -18.41
CA GLY A 38 -11.30 -16.47 -18.46
C GLY A 38 -10.24 -17.03 -19.42
N GLY A 39 -9.61 -16.18 -20.23
CA GLY A 39 -8.51 -16.53 -21.12
C GLY A 39 -7.15 -16.56 -20.42
N SER A 40 -6.07 -16.62 -21.21
CA SER A 40 -4.71 -16.55 -20.71
C SER A 40 -3.79 -15.86 -21.68
N VAL A 41 -2.82 -15.09 -21.19
CA VAL A 41 -1.70 -14.55 -21.97
C VAL A 41 -0.41 -15.22 -21.52
N THR A 42 0.43 -15.65 -22.47
CA THR A 42 1.76 -16.17 -22.16
C THR A 42 2.78 -15.06 -22.37
N LEU A 43 3.62 -14.83 -21.36
CA LEU A 43 4.75 -13.93 -21.42
C LEU A 43 6.04 -14.75 -21.48
N SER A 44 6.93 -14.40 -22.40
CA SER A 44 8.15 -15.16 -22.66
C SER A 44 9.28 -14.27 -23.11
N GLY A 45 10.51 -14.73 -22.94
CA GLY A 45 11.69 -13.98 -23.34
C GLY A 45 12.97 -14.76 -23.13
N THR A 46 14.09 -14.07 -23.31
CA THR A 46 15.44 -14.60 -23.14
C THR A 46 16.29 -13.69 -22.26
N THR A 47 17.25 -14.24 -21.54
CA THR A 47 18.27 -13.55 -20.73
C THR A 47 19.68 -13.90 -21.21
N LEU A 48 20.69 -13.21 -20.67
CA LEU A 48 22.10 -13.47 -20.97
C LEU A 48 22.63 -14.69 -20.21
N GLY A 49 22.26 -14.82 -18.93
CA GLY A 49 22.66 -15.93 -18.07
C GLY A 49 21.66 -17.08 -18.11
N GLN A 50 22.20 -18.30 -18.16
CA GLN A 50 21.47 -19.58 -18.17
C GLN A 50 20.66 -19.84 -16.88
N ALA A 51 20.81 -19.00 -15.85
CA ALA A 51 20.09 -19.07 -14.57
C ALA A 51 19.72 -17.67 -14.05
N ASP A 52 19.62 -16.66 -14.94
CA ASP A 52 19.25 -15.31 -14.53
C ASP A 52 17.81 -15.30 -14.00
N GLN A 53 17.62 -14.54 -12.92
CA GLN A 53 16.28 -14.23 -12.44
C GLN A 53 15.68 -13.09 -13.26
N VAL A 54 14.41 -13.25 -13.62
CA VAL A 54 13.60 -12.25 -14.32
C VAL A 54 12.41 -11.91 -13.47
N VAL A 55 12.37 -10.69 -12.96
CA VAL A 55 11.19 -10.17 -12.26
C VAL A 55 10.17 -9.75 -13.31
N VAL A 56 9.00 -10.36 -13.29
CA VAL A 56 7.88 -9.97 -14.15
C VAL A 56 6.81 -9.33 -13.29
N LYS A 57 6.41 -8.11 -13.65
CA LYS A 57 5.31 -7.35 -13.04
C LYS A 57 4.29 -7.03 -14.12
N VAL A 58 3.01 -7.30 -13.90
CA VAL A 58 1.92 -6.80 -14.75
C VAL A 58 1.16 -5.75 -13.97
N VAL A 59 0.94 -4.59 -14.57
CA VAL A 59 0.21 -3.46 -14.02
C VAL A 59 -1.12 -3.33 -14.75
N SER A 60 -2.21 -3.19 -14.01
CA SER A 60 -3.55 -3.04 -14.55
C SER A 60 -3.80 -1.63 -15.11
N PRO A 61 -4.91 -1.41 -15.83
CA PRO A 61 -5.32 -0.07 -16.29
C PRO A 61 -5.54 0.91 -15.13
N ALA A 62 -5.88 0.41 -13.94
CA ALA A 62 -6.05 1.18 -12.72
C ALA A 62 -4.72 1.46 -11.99
N GLN A 63 -3.58 1.24 -12.66
CA GLN A 63 -2.22 1.40 -12.11
C GLN A 63 -1.90 0.53 -10.88
N THR A 64 -2.65 -0.56 -10.68
CA THR A 64 -2.39 -1.53 -9.61
C THR A 64 -1.57 -2.72 -10.13
N VAL A 65 -0.81 -3.39 -9.26
CA VAL A 65 -0.09 -4.61 -9.65
C VAL A 65 -1.08 -5.76 -9.80
N PHE A 66 -1.26 -6.22 -11.04
CA PHE A 66 -2.11 -7.35 -11.40
C PHE A 66 -1.42 -8.70 -11.21
N TYR A 67 -0.10 -8.75 -11.42
CA TYR A 67 0.71 -9.96 -11.26
C TYR A 67 2.15 -9.58 -10.95
N ILE A 68 2.83 -10.35 -10.10
CA ILE A 68 4.27 -10.26 -9.93
C ILE A 68 4.84 -11.65 -9.64
N ASP A 69 5.99 -11.95 -10.23
CA ASP A 69 6.70 -13.22 -10.03
C ASP A 69 8.18 -13.08 -10.39
N VAL A 70 9.00 -14.00 -9.90
CA VAL A 70 10.42 -14.10 -10.24
C VAL A 70 10.63 -15.41 -11.00
N LEU A 71 10.93 -15.29 -12.29
CA LEU A 71 11.13 -16.44 -13.17
C LEU A 71 12.62 -16.71 -13.30
N THR A 72 13.04 -17.94 -13.02
CA THR A 72 14.39 -18.39 -13.36
C THR A 72 14.43 -18.76 -14.84
N ALA A 73 15.34 -18.15 -15.60
CA ALA A 73 15.57 -18.54 -16.97
C ALA A 73 16.19 -19.95 -17.01
N ASP A 74 15.63 -20.84 -17.85
CA ASP A 74 16.16 -22.17 -18.15
C ASP A 74 16.69 -22.17 -19.58
N GLY A 75 17.96 -22.54 -19.77
CA GLY A 75 18.60 -22.41 -21.08
C GLY A 75 18.79 -20.95 -21.54
N GLY A 76 18.60 -19.97 -20.65
CA GLY A 76 18.52 -18.55 -20.99
C GLY A 76 17.15 -18.11 -21.54
N ALA A 77 16.13 -18.96 -21.46
CA ALA A 77 14.76 -18.63 -21.83
C ALA A 77 13.85 -18.65 -20.59
N TYR A 78 12.86 -17.77 -20.54
CA TYR A 78 11.85 -17.76 -19.49
C TYR A 78 10.45 -17.69 -20.08
N THR A 79 9.49 -18.29 -19.39
CA THR A 79 8.08 -18.28 -19.81
C THR A 79 7.15 -18.36 -18.61
N LYS A 80 6.01 -17.67 -18.70
CA LYS A 80 4.90 -17.81 -17.77
C LYS A 80 3.59 -17.67 -18.50
N ARG A 81 2.66 -18.58 -18.22
CA ARG A 81 1.26 -18.43 -18.60
C ARG A 81 0.50 -17.71 -17.48
N LEU A 82 -0.04 -16.54 -17.79
CA LEU A 82 -0.87 -15.73 -16.92
C LEU A 82 -2.35 -15.96 -17.25
N ALA A 83 -3.11 -16.53 -16.32
CA ALA A 83 -4.56 -16.67 -16.45
C ALA A 83 -5.26 -15.34 -16.12
N ILE A 84 -6.27 -14.99 -16.92
CA ILE A 84 -7.07 -13.78 -16.72
C ILE A 84 -8.37 -14.17 -16.01
N PRO A 85 -8.64 -13.64 -14.79
CA PRO A 85 -9.88 -13.91 -14.09
C PRO A 85 -11.13 -13.63 -14.94
N GLU A 86 -12.17 -14.43 -14.76
CA GLU A 86 -13.48 -14.21 -15.39
C GLU A 86 -14.18 -12.94 -14.85
N SER A 87 -13.91 -12.61 -13.59
CA SER A 87 -14.52 -11.46 -12.90
C SER A 87 -14.00 -10.12 -13.42
N GLN A 88 -14.92 -9.22 -13.78
CA GLN A 88 -14.64 -7.82 -14.13
C GLN A 88 -13.96 -7.04 -13.01
N VAL A 89 -14.27 -7.37 -11.76
CA VAL A 89 -13.70 -6.71 -10.59
C VAL A 89 -12.23 -7.12 -10.42
N LEU A 90 -11.91 -8.37 -10.72
CA LEU A 90 -10.54 -8.91 -10.61
C LEU A 90 -9.70 -8.65 -11.86
N ALA A 91 -10.33 -8.51 -13.02
CA ALA A 91 -9.71 -8.23 -14.32
C ALA A 91 -10.48 -7.10 -15.04
N PRO A 92 -10.34 -5.84 -14.58
CA PRO A 92 -10.98 -4.70 -15.21
C PRO A 92 -10.57 -4.56 -16.68
N SER A 93 -11.50 -4.10 -17.51
CA SER A 93 -11.20 -3.85 -18.92
C SER A 93 -10.23 -2.67 -19.07
N GLY A 94 -9.37 -2.75 -20.08
CA GLY A 94 -8.36 -1.73 -20.37
C GLY A 94 -6.99 -2.31 -20.72
N SER A 95 -5.98 -1.43 -20.81
CA SER A 95 -4.61 -1.81 -21.14
C SER A 95 -3.80 -2.20 -19.90
N TYR A 96 -3.23 -3.40 -19.95
CA TYR A 96 -2.32 -3.94 -18.95
C TYR A 96 -0.89 -3.80 -19.43
N THR A 97 0.00 -3.38 -18.53
CA THR A 97 1.42 -3.16 -18.80
C THR A 97 2.25 -4.26 -18.17
N VAL A 98 2.87 -5.11 -18.98
CA VAL A 98 3.82 -6.14 -18.55
C VAL A 98 5.22 -5.53 -18.55
N ILE A 99 5.88 -5.60 -17.41
CA ILE A 99 7.23 -5.10 -17.15
C ILE A 99 8.08 -6.30 -16.76
N ALA A 100 9.14 -6.58 -17.51
CA ALA A 100 10.12 -7.61 -17.16
C ALA A 100 11.46 -6.95 -16.87
N GLY A 101 12.14 -7.36 -15.79
CA GLY A 101 13.43 -6.84 -15.38
C GLY A 101 14.45 -7.95 -15.16
N SER A 102 15.68 -7.76 -15.65
CA SER A 102 16.81 -8.66 -15.39
C SER A 102 18.13 -7.90 -15.49
N GLY A 103 19.04 -8.10 -14.52
CA GLY A 103 20.39 -7.52 -14.52
C GLY A 103 20.43 -5.99 -14.67
N GLY A 104 19.45 -5.27 -14.11
CA GLY A 104 19.34 -3.80 -14.22
C GLY A 104 18.69 -3.28 -15.51
N THR A 105 18.31 -4.17 -16.44
CA THR A 105 17.57 -3.80 -17.66
C THR A 105 16.08 -4.09 -17.48
N THR A 106 15.22 -3.20 -17.98
CA THR A 106 13.75 -3.35 -17.93
C THR A 106 13.16 -3.25 -19.33
N LEU A 107 12.22 -4.15 -19.65
CA LEU A 107 11.43 -4.14 -20.87
C LEU A 107 9.94 -4.09 -20.56
N THR A 108 9.18 -3.45 -21.44
CA THR A 108 7.73 -3.26 -21.26
C THR A 108 6.98 -3.71 -22.50
N GLN A 109 5.86 -4.40 -22.31
CA GLN A 109 4.87 -4.75 -23.33
C GLN A 109 3.46 -4.50 -22.80
N THR A 110 2.47 -4.45 -23.68
CA THR A 110 1.07 -4.28 -23.27
C THR A 110 0.15 -5.31 -23.91
N PHE A 111 -0.89 -5.68 -23.17
CA PHE A 111 -2.06 -6.39 -23.70
C PHE A 111 -3.34 -5.73 -23.20
N THR A 112 -4.46 -5.98 -23.87
CA THR A 112 -5.76 -5.36 -23.54
C THR A 112 -6.78 -6.42 -23.15
N ILE A 113 -7.60 -6.11 -22.15
CA ILE A 113 -8.85 -6.82 -21.89
C ILE A 113 -10.00 -5.95 -22.41
N PRO A 114 -10.78 -6.40 -23.41
CA PRO A 114 -11.86 -5.60 -23.97
C PRO A 114 -13.00 -5.39 -22.97
N GLY A 115 -13.77 -4.31 -23.15
CA GLY A 115 -15.02 -4.06 -22.42
C GLY A 115 -16.12 -4.96 -22.97
N GLY A 116 -16.71 -5.82 -22.14
CA GLY A 116 -17.93 -6.54 -22.48
C GLY A 116 -19.14 -5.75 -22.00
N GLU A 117 -20.10 -5.50 -22.89
CA GLU A 117 -21.47 -5.14 -22.51
C GLU A 117 -22.08 -6.30 -21.71
N GLU A 118 -22.67 -6.00 -20.55
CA GLU A 118 -23.53 -6.94 -19.85
C GLU A 118 -24.74 -7.29 -20.73
N PRO A 119 -25.16 -8.57 -20.82
CA PRO A 119 -26.44 -8.91 -21.41
C PRO A 119 -27.55 -8.43 -20.46
N GLY A 120 -28.06 -7.23 -20.71
CA GLY A 120 -29.22 -6.68 -20.02
C GLY A 120 -30.45 -7.57 -20.19
N GLY A 121 -31.09 -7.92 -19.06
CA GLY A 121 -32.40 -8.54 -19.04
C GLY A 121 -33.43 -7.63 -19.70
N GLY A 122 -34.04 -8.11 -20.78
CA GLY A 122 -35.12 -7.43 -21.47
C GLY A 122 -36.46 -7.62 -20.78
N GLU A 123 -37.18 -6.51 -20.57
CA GLU A 123 -38.64 -6.49 -20.57
C GLU A 123 -39.18 -6.29 -22.02
N PRO A 124 -40.41 -6.74 -22.34
CA PRO A 124 -40.82 -7.02 -23.72
C PRO A 124 -41.56 -5.88 -24.45
N GLY A 125 -41.36 -5.83 -25.78
CA GLY A 125 -42.24 -5.23 -26.80
C GLY A 125 -41.82 -3.82 -27.26
N THR A 126 -41.65 -3.48 -28.54
CA THR A 126 -42.46 -3.77 -29.74
C THR A 126 -41.64 -3.60 -31.05
N GLY A 127 -42.05 -4.28 -32.14
CA GLY A 127 -41.31 -4.55 -33.41
C GLY A 127 -40.91 -3.34 -34.29
N THR A 128 -40.35 -3.47 -35.50
CA THR A 128 -40.36 -4.51 -36.58
C THR A 128 -39.16 -4.22 -37.57
N PRO A 129 -38.93 -4.91 -38.72
CA PRO A 129 -37.89 -5.93 -38.92
C PRO A 129 -36.82 -5.65 -40.04
N THR A 130 -35.90 -6.62 -40.25
CA THR A 130 -35.25 -7.07 -41.54
C THR A 130 -33.79 -6.62 -41.83
N PRO A 131 -32.93 -7.38 -42.56
CA PRO A 131 -32.83 -8.84 -42.84
C PRO A 131 -31.49 -9.50 -42.42
N THR A 132 -31.57 -10.84 -42.30
CA THR A 132 -30.54 -11.87 -42.21
C THR A 132 -29.64 -12.01 -43.46
N PRO A 133 -28.39 -12.50 -43.30
CA PRO A 133 -27.80 -13.45 -44.25
C PRO A 133 -27.47 -14.82 -43.62
N THR A 134 -27.70 -15.85 -44.44
CA THR A 134 -27.70 -17.31 -44.28
C THR A 134 -26.30 -17.92 -43.96
N PRO A 135 -26.20 -19.10 -43.30
CA PRO A 135 -24.93 -19.75 -42.96
C PRO A 135 -24.43 -20.76 -44.02
N MET A 136 -23.14 -21.10 -43.99
CA MET A 136 -22.53 -22.29 -44.64
C MET A 136 -21.36 -22.82 -43.79
N PRO A 137 -20.89 -24.08 -43.96
CA PRO A 137 -21.10 -25.13 -42.97
C PRO A 137 -19.81 -25.76 -42.41
N SER A 138 -20.05 -26.62 -41.41
CA SER A 138 -19.13 -27.54 -40.71
C SER A 138 -18.18 -28.34 -41.61
N SER A 139 -16.98 -28.64 -41.10
CA SER A 139 -16.26 -29.87 -41.44
C SER A 139 -15.51 -30.49 -40.24
N THR A 140 -15.62 -31.81 -40.25
CA THR A 140 -15.29 -32.94 -39.36
C THR A 140 -13.81 -33.08 -38.93
N PRO A 141 -13.50 -33.75 -37.80
CA PRO A 141 -12.13 -33.99 -37.32
C PRO A 141 -11.49 -35.29 -37.85
N VAL A 142 -10.16 -35.33 -37.96
CA VAL A 142 -9.35 -36.54 -38.29
C VAL A 142 -8.00 -36.51 -37.54
N PRO A 143 -7.38 -37.65 -37.16
CA PRO A 143 -6.67 -37.83 -35.88
C PRO A 143 -5.13 -38.06 -35.95
N THR A 144 -4.52 -38.08 -34.75
CA THR A 144 -3.27 -38.71 -34.24
C THR A 144 -2.00 -38.87 -35.12
N SER A 145 -0.84 -38.46 -34.58
CA SER A 145 0.35 -39.33 -34.47
C SER A 145 1.40 -38.78 -33.49
N THR A 146 1.87 -39.65 -32.60
CA THR A 146 3.14 -39.54 -31.83
C THR A 146 4.32 -40.00 -32.69
N PRO A 147 5.55 -39.53 -32.39
CA PRO A 147 6.66 -40.47 -32.22
C PRO A 147 7.48 -40.25 -30.94
N ASN A 148 8.08 -41.35 -30.48
CA ASN A 148 8.85 -41.54 -29.25
C ASN A 148 10.37 -41.67 -29.54
N SER A 149 11.21 -41.69 -28.48
CA SER A 149 12.67 -42.02 -28.40
C SER A 149 13.65 -40.82 -28.55
N SER A 150 14.71 -40.59 -27.75
CA SER A 150 15.46 -41.35 -26.71
C SER A 150 16.48 -40.44 -25.96
N LEU A 151 16.79 -40.76 -24.69
CA LEU A 151 17.86 -40.24 -23.77
C LEU A 151 19.31 -40.30 -24.33
N PRO A 152 20.37 -39.60 -23.78
CA PRO A 152 20.71 -39.50 -22.33
C PRO A 152 21.45 -38.24 -21.76
N GLY A 153 21.25 -37.99 -20.45
CA GLY A 153 22.31 -37.68 -19.45
C GLY A 153 22.74 -36.23 -19.16
N GLY A 154 22.56 -35.76 -17.91
CA GLY A 154 23.25 -34.58 -17.37
C GLY A 154 22.52 -33.88 -16.22
N THR A 155 22.78 -34.31 -14.99
CA THR A 155 22.17 -33.91 -13.71
C THR A 155 22.50 -32.47 -13.26
N GLY A 156 21.50 -31.70 -12.80
CA GLY A 156 21.72 -30.47 -12.05
C GLY A 156 20.58 -29.44 -12.02
N GLY A 157 19.31 -29.87 -12.04
CA GLY A 157 18.17 -28.97 -11.89
C GLY A 157 17.65 -28.96 -10.44
N VAL A 158 17.47 -27.77 -9.86
CA VAL A 158 16.62 -27.57 -8.68
C VAL A 158 15.25 -28.19 -9.00
N PRO A 159 14.67 -29.05 -8.14
CA PRO A 159 13.38 -29.67 -8.46
C PRO A 159 12.34 -28.58 -8.69
N ALA A 160 11.67 -28.62 -9.84
CA ALA A 160 10.36 -28.01 -9.97
C ALA A 160 9.51 -28.55 -8.82
N LEU A 161 8.96 -27.67 -7.97
CA LEU A 161 8.05 -28.10 -6.92
C LEU A 161 6.98 -29.00 -7.57
N PRO A 162 6.79 -30.25 -7.09
CA PRO A 162 5.67 -31.05 -7.54
C PRO A 162 4.39 -30.25 -7.29
N ALA A 163 3.37 -30.43 -8.14
CA ALA A 163 2.03 -29.92 -7.91
C ALA A 163 1.58 -30.36 -6.50
N ALA A 164 1.76 -29.51 -5.50
CA ALA A 164 1.88 -30.01 -4.14
C ALA A 164 0.51 -30.22 -3.51
N ALA A 165 0.31 -31.48 -3.11
CA ALA A 165 -0.69 -32.11 -2.25
C ALA A 165 -1.64 -31.18 -1.47
N VAL A 166 -2.90 -31.62 -1.41
CA VAL A 166 -3.92 -31.17 -0.46
C VAL A 166 -3.29 -31.00 0.92
N ILE A 167 -3.60 -29.90 1.62
CA ILE A 167 -3.15 -29.69 3.00
C ILE A 167 -3.71 -30.86 3.84
N PRO A 168 -2.87 -31.69 4.48
CA PRO A 168 -3.37 -32.76 5.33
C PRO A 168 -4.27 -32.18 6.43
N ALA A 169 -5.43 -32.80 6.67
CA ALA A 169 -6.45 -32.25 7.57
C ALA A 169 -5.93 -32.06 9.01
N GLY A 170 -5.00 -32.91 9.45
CA GLY A 170 -4.34 -32.84 10.76
C GLY A 170 -2.98 -32.15 10.77
N ALA A 171 -2.59 -31.41 9.71
CA ALA A 171 -1.29 -30.75 9.65
C ALA A 171 -1.16 -29.66 10.73
N GLY A 172 -0.10 -29.71 11.53
CA GLY A 172 0.16 -28.80 12.64
C GLY A 172 -0.43 -29.24 13.98
N GLU A 173 -0.33 -28.38 14.98
CA GLU A 173 -0.75 -28.66 16.36
C GLU A 173 -1.57 -27.50 16.93
N ALA A 174 -2.65 -27.80 17.64
CA ALA A 174 -3.45 -26.80 18.36
C ALA A 174 -3.27 -26.94 19.88
N SER A 175 -3.08 -25.81 20.56
CA SER A 175 -3.11 -25.67 22.02
C SER A 175 -4.04 -24.51 22.38
N GLY A 176 -5.28 -24.85 22.76
CA GLY A 176 -6.35 -23.86 22.89
C GLY A 176 -6.62 -23.16 21.55
N ALA A 177 -6.65 -21.83 21.54
CA ALA A 177 -6.82 -21.01 20.34
C ALA A 177 -5.51 -20.74 19.57
N THR A 178 -4.38 -21.29 20.04
CA THR A 178 -3.08 -21.11 19.42
C THR A 178 -2.73 -22.32 18.57
N VAL A 179 -2.21 -22.08 17.38
CA VAL A 179 -1.88 -23.10 16.39
C VAL A 179 -0.42 -22.96 15.98
N LYS A 180 0.30 -24.07 15.96
CA LYS A 180 1.64 -24.17 15.40
C LYS A 180 1.56 -24.94 14.08
N PRO A 181 1.96 -24.32 12.95
CA PRO A 181 1.92 -24.99 11.66
C PRO A 181 3.01 -26.05 11.54
N GLU A 182 2.75 -27.07 10.73
CA GLU A 182 3.72 -28.10 10.38
C GLU A 182 4.59 -27.65 9.21
N ALA A 183 5.90 -27.84 9.33
CA ALA A 183 6.84 -27.53 8.26
C ALA A 183 6.73 -28.54 7.12
N ALA A 184 6.75 -28.06 5.88
CA ALA A 184 6.71 -28.86 4.66
C ALA A 184 7.82 -28.44 3.69
N GLU A 185 8.03 -29.26 2.64
CA GLU A 185 9.03 -28.98 1.60
C GLU A 185 8.82 -27.60 0.94
N GLY A 186 9.94 -26.96 0.59
CA GLY A 186 9.94 -25.67 -0.12
C GLY A 186 9.66 -24.46 0.78
N GLY A 187 9.97 -24.52 2.08
CA GLY A 187 9.79 -23.39 3.00
C GLY A 187 8.33 -23.13 3.40
N ARG A 188 7.47 -24.13 3.23
CA ARG A 188 6.03 -24.01 3.51
C ARG A 188 5.69 -24.41 4.93
N TYR A 189 4.65 -23.78 5.45
CA TYR A 189 4.06 -24.06 6.75
C TYR A 189 2.59 -24.33 6.55
N LEU A 190 2.13 -25.51 6.96
CA LEU A 190 0.79 -25.99 6.70
C LEU A 190 -0.03 -25.99 7.99
N VAL A 191 -1.28 -25.55 7.93
CA VAL A 191 -2.26 -25.80 8.99
C VAL A 191 -3.47 -26.49 8.40
N GLY A 192 -3.77 -27.68 8.91
CA GLY A 192 -4.90 -28.50 8.49
C GLY A 192 -6.26 -27.99 8.98
N ALA A 193 -7.31 -28.40 8.29
CA ALA A 193 -8.69 -28.00 8.60
C ALA A 193 -9.16 -28.49 9.98
N ASP A 194 -8.73 -29.70 10.41
CA ASP A 194 -9.12 -30.26 11.71
C ASP A 194 -8.48 -29.46 12.85
N ILE A 195 -7.21 -29.07 12.67
CA ILE A 195 -6.46 -28.25 13.63
C ILE A 195 -7.09 -26.87 13.78
N LEU A 196 -7.42 -26.21 12.67
CA LEU A 196 -8.14 -24.93 12.71
C LEU A 196 -9.51 -25.06 13.37
N THR A 197 -10.24 -26.14 13.09
CA THR A 197 -11.55 -26.40 13.70
C THR A 197 -11.44 -26.59 15.21
N GLN A 198 -10.46 -27.36 15.67
CA GLN A 198 -10.17 -27.52 17.09
C GLN A 198 -9.84 -26.18 17.77
N ALA A 199 -9.00 -25.35 17.13
CA ALA A 199 -8.66 -24.04 17.65
C ALA A 199 -9.86 -23.08 17.69
N MET A 200 -10.73 -23.09 16.67
CA MET A 200 -11.96 -22.27 16.63
C MET A 200 -12.90 -22.58 17.79
N GLN A 201 -13.03 -23.86 18.18
CA GLN A 201 -13.88 -24.27 19.30
C GLN A 201 -13.42 -23.73 20.65
N GLN A 202 -12.13 -23.38 20.77
CA GLN A 202 -11.52 -22.84 22.00
C GLN A 202 -11.25 -21.33 21.89
N ALA A 203 -11.50 -20.71 20.74
CA ALA A 203 -11.20 -19.32 20.46
C ALA A 203 -12.21 -18.37 21.10
N ALA A 204 -11.72 -17.39 21.87
CA ALA A 204 -12.51 -16.26 22.34
C ALA A 204 -12.42 -15.10 21.33
N GLY A 205 -12.88 -15.34 20.10
CA GLY A 205 -12.95 -14.33 19.02
C GLY A 205 -11.72 -14.23 18.13
N SER A 206 -10.61 -14.92 18.43
CA SER A 206 -9.45 -15.00 17.53
C SER A 206 -8.68 -16.31 17.67
N ILE A 207 -8.04 -16.73 16.58
CA ILE A 207 -7.03 -17.79 16.54
C ILE A 207 -5.68 -17.15 16.29
N THR A 208 -4.65 -17.65 16.96
CA THR A 208 -3.26 -17.24 16.71
C THR A 208 -2.48 -18.37 16.05
N VAL A 209 -1.88 -18.12 14.89
CA VAL A 209 -0.91 -19.01 14.25
C VAL A 209 0.49 -18.51 14.58
N GLU A 210 1.24 -19.29 15.34
CA GLU A 210 2.63 -19.03 15.72
C GLU A 210 3.57 -19.64 14.69
N LEU A 211 4.12 -18.81 13.81
CA LEU A 211 5.20 -19.16 12.90
C LEU A 211 6.53 -19.27 13.67
N PRO A 212 7.46 -20.14 13.24
CA PRO A 212 8.78 -20.21 13.88
C PRO A 212 9.56 -18.91 13.68
N ALA A 213 10.45 -18.58 14.63
CA ALA A 213 11.24 -17.34 14.59
C ALA A 213 12.11 -17.20 13.33
N THR A 214 12.53 -18.32 12.73
CA THR A 214 13.26 -18.36 11.44
C THR A 214 12.43 -17.82 10.27
N ALA A 215 11.11 -17.68 10.44
CA ALA A 215 10.24 -17.07 9.45
C ALA A 215 10.57 -15.60 9.16
N GLY A 216 11.36 -14.94 10.02
CA GLY A 216 11.90 -13.60 9.80
C GLY A 216 13.00 -13.51 8.77
N GLU A 217 13.67 -14.63 8.43
CA GLU A 217 14.94 -14.64 7.69
C GLU A 217 14.82 -15.20 6.26
N THR A 218 13.73 -15.88 5.94
CA THR A 218 13.46 -16.52 4.62
C THR A 218 12.03 -16.22 4.15
N ASP A 219 11.75 -16.34 2.85
CA ASP A 219 10.38 -16.29 2.31
C ASP A 219 9.55 -17.43 2.91
N VAL A 220 8.74 -17.12 3.93
CA VAL A 220 7.87 -18.10 4.59
C VAL A 220 6.49 -18.06 3.98
N MET A 221 6.01 -19.24 3.59
CA MET A 221 4.73 -19.44 2.93
C MET A 221 3.81 -20.23 3.87
N LEU A 222 2.91 -19.54 4.56
CA LEU A 222 1.83 -20.17 5.33
C LEU A 222 0.69 -20.56 4.39
N GLU A 223 0.24 -21.81 4.47
CA GLU A 223 -0.91 -22.31 3.72
C GLU A 223 -2.05 -22.77 4.65
N LEU A 224 -3.25 -22.26 4.38
CA LEU A 224 -4.49 -22.56 5.12
C LEU A 224 -5.59 -22.99 4.13
N PRO A 225 -6.45 -23.97 4.46
CA PRO A 225 -7.60 -24.31 3.62
C PRO A 225 -8.58 -23.13 3.49
N ALA A 226 -9.07 -22.88 2.27
CA ALA A 226 -10.01 -21.78 2.01
C ALA A 226 -11.32 -21.94 2.81
N LYS A 227 -11.86 -23.16 2.92
CA LYS A 227 -13.06 -23.44 3.72
C LYS A 227 -12.90 -23.10 5.20
N SER A 228 -11.71 -23.26 5.76
CA SER A 228 -11.46 -22.87 7.16
C SER A 228 -11.55 -21.35 7.34
N LEU A 229 -11.18 -20.55 6.33
CA LEU A 229 -11.38 -19.10 6.33
C LEU A 229 -12.85 -18.71 6.22
N GLU A 230 -13.64 -19.44 5.44
CA GLU A 230 -15.10 -19.24 5.40
C GLU A 230 -15.74 -19.51 6.77
N LEU A 231 -15.32 -20.57 7.46
CA LEU A 231 -15.78 -20.89 8.81
C LEU A 231 -15.36 -19.81 9.83
N MET A 232 -14.13 -19.33 9.76
CA MET A 232 -13.68 -18.22 10.62
C MET A 232 -14.50 -16.95 10.35
N ASN A 233 -14.76 -16.61 9.09
CA ASN A 233 -15.55 -15.44 8.72
C ASN A 233 -17.01 -15.54 9.23
N THR A 234 -17.66 -16.69 9.05
CA THR A 234 -19.04 -16.92 9.53
C THR A 234 -19.14 -16.97 11.05
N GLY A 235 -18.12 -17.52 11.71
CA GLY A 235 -17.99 -17.55 13.17
C GLY A 235 -17.46 -16.26 13.80
N ASN A 236 -17.28 -15.18 13.02
CA ASN A 236 -16.70 -13.91 13.46
C ASN A 236 -15.37 -14.08 14.24
N THR A 237 -14.53 -15.02 13.80
CA THR A 237 -13.23 -15.33 14.40
C THR A 237 -12.11 -14.66 13.61
N ALA A 238 -11.30 -13.84 14.28
CA ALA A 238 -10.13 -13.21 13.68
C ALA A 238 -8.96 -14.20 13.52
N LEU A 239 -8.11 -13.99 12.50
CA LEU A 239 -6.88 -14.73 12.29
C LEU A 239 -5.69 -13.84 12.64
N VAL A 240 -4.91 -14.23 13.64
CA VAL A 240 -3.67 -13.55 14.04
C VAL A 240 -2.48 -14.40 13.63
N LEU A 241 -1.52 -13.83 12.93
CA LEU A 241 -0.28 -14.48 12.51
C LEU A 241 0.87 -13.80 13.24
N THR A 242 1.73 -14.57 13.89
CA THR A 242 2.89 -14.01 14.61
C THR A 242 4.10 -14.92 14.56
N ASP A 243 5.30 -14.32 14.55
CA ASP A 243 6.58 -15.01 14.72
C ASP A 243 7.34 -14.52 15.98
N GLY A 244 6.65 -13.76 16.85
CA GLY A 244 7.22 -13.11 18.03
C GLY A 244 7.85 -11.73 17.78
N VAL A 245 8.16 -11.38 16.53
CA VAL A 245 8.68 -10.04 16.14
C VAL A 245 7.61 -9.26 15.36
N ARG A 246 6.88 -9.96 14.49
CA ARG A 246 5.81 -9.46 13.64
C ARG A 246 4.49 -10.04 14.11
N THR A 247 3.44 -9.24 14.00
CA THR A 247 2.06 -9.69 14.23
C THR A 247 1.17 -9.08 13.17
N ILE A 248 0.37 -9.91 12.49
CA ILE A 248 -0.66 -9.45 11.56
C ILE A 248 -1.99 -10.01 12.00
N SER A 249 -2.94 -9.13 12.28
CA SER A 249 -4.29 -9.47 12.72
C SER A 249 -5.29 -9.16 11.62
N PHE A 250 -5.90 -10.22 11.10
CA PHE A 250 -7.02 -10.16 10.16
C PHE A 250 -8.33 -10.29 10.92
N PRO A 251 -9.15 -9.23 11.01
CA PRO A 251 -10.50 -9.38 11.53
C PRO A 251 -11.30 -10.33 10.62
N ALA A 252 -12.35 -10.94 11.17
CA ALA A 252 -13.26 -11.77 10.39
C ALA A 252 -13.80 -10.99 9.18
N GLY A 253 -13.78 -11.62 8.01
CA GLY A 253 -14.18 -11.02 6.74
C GLY A 253 -13.14 -10.12 6.08
N ALA A 254 -11.95 -9.94 6.68
CA ALA A 254 -10.86 -9.21 6.03
C ALA A 254 -10.41 -9.93 4.75
N ILE A 255 -10.12 -11.22 4.84
CA ILE A 255 -9.74 -12.02 3.68
C ILE A 255 -11.01 -12.68 3.11
N LYS A 256 -11.45 -12.18 1.95
CA LYS A 256 -12.58 -12.74 1.20
C LYS A 256 -12.05 -13.77 0.20
N LEU A 257 -12.02 -15.02 0.63
CA LEU A 257 -11.69 -16.15 -0.22
C LEU A 257 -12.73 -17.24 -0.01
N SER A 258 -13.29 -17.74 -1.12
CA SER A 258 -14.13 -18.92 -1.15
C SER A 258 -13.57 -19.94 -2.13
N GLY A 259 -13.76 -21.23 -1.86
CA GLY A 259 -13.22 -22.26 -2.75
C GLY A 259 -13.63 -23.69 -2.38
N ASP A 260 -13.27 -24.62 -3.26
CA ASP A 260 -13.41 -26.05 -3.01
C ASP A 260 -12.44 -26.55 -1.91
N ASP A 261 -12.50 -27.85 -1.59
CA ASP A 261 -11.60 -28.49 -0.62
C ASP A 261 -10.12 -28.47 -1.02
N GLN A 262 -9.82 -28.12 -2.26
CA GLN A 262 -8.47 -28.08 -2.83
C GLN A 262 -7.90 -26.65 -2.84
N THR A 263 -8.76 -25.65 -2.65
CA THR A 263 -8.37 -24.25 -2.64
C THR A 263 -7.75 -23.92 -1.29
N ARG A 264 -6.55 -23.35 -1.33
CA ARG A 264 -5.82 -22.87 -0.16
C ARG A 264 -5.49 -21.39 -0.28
N LEU A 265 -5.50 -20.71 0.85
CA LEU A 265 -4.86 -19.42 1.01
C LEU A 265 -3.37 -19.65 1.22
N ARG A 266 -2.54 -18.90 0.50
CA ARG A 266 -1.11 -18.82 0.73
C ARG A 266 -0.77 -17.40 1.14
N ILE A 267 -0.08 -17.25 2.26
CA ILE A 267 0.40 -15.98 2.79
C ILE A 267 1.93 -16.04 2.81
N THR A 268 2.57 -15.19 2.03
CA THR A 268 4.02 -15.04 2.01
C THR A 268 4.41 -13.75 2.72
N PHE A 269 5.32 -13.88 3.68
CA PHE A 269 5.90 -12.76 4.42
C PHE A 269 7.34 -12.57 4.00
N ASN A 270 7.69 -11.37 3.58
CA ASN A 270 9.08 -10.99 3.40
C ASN A 270 9.31 -9.66 4.13
N ALA A 271 10.25 -9.63 5.07
CA ALA A 271 10.59 -8.41 5.80
C ALA A 271 12.10 -8.12 5.77
N VAL A 272 12.83 -8.82 4.90
CA VAL A 272 14.29 -8.70 4.86
C VAL A 272 14.62 -7.48 4.00
N TRP A 273 15.30 -6.52 4.60
CA TRP A 273 15.95 -5.46 3.84
C TRP A 273 17.08 -6.07 3.01
N ASN A 274 17.03 -5.88 1.70
CA ASN A 274 18.07 -6.28 0.76
C ASN A 274 18.34 -5.14 -0.23
N ASP A 275 19.33 -5.32 -1.12
CA ASP A 275 19.70 -4.30 -2.11
C ASP A 275 18.51 -3.91 -3.02
N GLU A 276 17.66 -4.87 -3.35
CA GLU A 276 16.47 -4.65 -4.17
C GLU A 276 15.42 -3.78 -3.46
N ALA A 277 15.18 -4.02 -2.17
CA ALA A 277 14.34 -3.20 -1.32
C ALA A 277 14.87 -1.76 -1.23
N GLY A 278 16.20 -1.61 -1.14
CA GLY A 278 16.86 -0.30 -1.20
C GLY A 278 16.58 0.43 -2.52
N VAL A 279 16.66 -0.27 -3.65
CA VAL A 279 16.33 0.29 -4.97
C VAL A 279 14.85 0.68 -5.07
N LEU A 280 13.94 -0.15 -4.56
CA LEU A 280 12.50 0.13 -4.54
C LEU A 280 12.18 1.39 -3.74
N VAL A 281 12.73 1.50 -2.53
CA VAL A 281 12.55 2.69 -1.68
C VAL A 281 13.13 3.93 -2.36
N THR A 282 14.34 3.85 -2.91
CA THR A 282 14.99 4.98 -3.60
C THR A 282 14.16 5.46 -4.79
N ARG A 283 13.59 4.53 -5.57
CA ARG A 283 12.72 4.85 -6.69
C ARG A 283 11.41 5.48 -6.22
N ALA A 284 10.77 4.90 -5.21
CA ALA A 284 9.50 5.38 -4.65
C ALA A 284 9.64 6.76 -4.00
N ALA A 285 10.81 7.08 -3.44
CA ALA A 285 11.14 8.41 -2.94
C ALA A 285 11.31 9.46 -4.06
N GLY A 286 11.33 9.05 -5.33
CA GLY A 286 11.43 9.97 -6.48
C GLY A 286 12.74 10.76 -6.54
N GLY A 287 13.78 10.30 -5.83
CA GLY A 287 15.03 11.05 -5.66
C GLY A 287 14.97 12.21 -4.66
N ASP A 288 13.88 12.35 -3.89
CA ASP A 288 13.81 13.33 -2.81
C ASP A 288 14.72 12.90 -1.65
N ALA A 289 15.80 13.66 -1.46
CA ALA A 289 16.81 13.42 -0.43
C ALA A 289 16.28 13.58 1.00
N ALA A 290 15.07 14.11 1.19
CA ALA A 290 14.42 14.17 2.51
C ALA A 290 13.98 12.79 3.02
N TYR A 291 13.80 11.80 2.12
CA TYR A 291 13.53 10.41 2.53
C TYR A 291 14.82 9.67 2.89
N ALA A 292 14.85 9.12 4.11
CA ALA A 292 15.90 8.24 4.56
C ALA A 292 15.32 6.85 4.93
N PRO A 293 15.85 5.76 4.34
CA PRO A 293 15.43 4.41 4.70
C PRO A 293 15.90 4.05 6.10
N THR A 294 15.04 3.39 6.87
CA THR A 294 15.39 2.90 8.22
C THR A 294 15.92 1.46 8.23
N GLY A 295 15.96 0.80 7.07
CA GLY A 295 16.27 -0.62 6.94
C GLY A 295 15.10 -1.55 7.33
N VAL A 296 13.89 -1.00 7.49
CA VAL A 296 12.68 -1.78 7.80
C VAL A 296 11.79 -1.85 6.58
N LEU A 297 11.50 -3.09 6.14
CA LEU A 297 10.58 -3.40 5.07
C LEU A 297 9.56 -4.44 5.57
N ILE A 298 8.32 -4.33 5.12
CA ILE A 298 7.26 -5.30 5.37
C ILE A 298 6.58 -5.56 4.03
N SER A 299 6.88 -6.68 3.39
CA SER A 299 6.20 -7.16 2.20
C SER A 299 5.26 -8.30 2.58
N LEU A 300 4.00 -8.13 2.19
CA LEU A 300 2.97 -9.12 2.40
C LEU A 300 2.36 -9.47 1.05
N ASN A 301 2.37 -10.75 0.73
CA ASN A 301 1.75 -11.28 -0.47
C ASN A 301 0.72 -12.34 -0.07
N ILE A 302 -0.50 -12.20 -0.57
CA ILE A 302 -1.56 -13.17 -0.33
C ILE A 302 -2.05 -13.70 -1.67
N GLN A 303 -2.21 -15.01 -1.77
CA GLN A 303 -2.65 -15.70 -2.97
C GLN A 303 -3.71 -16.75 -2.63
N SER A 304 -4.70 -16.93 -3.49
CA SER A 304 -5.42 -18.19 -3.58
C SER A 304 -4.63 -19.16 -4.45
N VAL A 305 -4.63 -20.43 -4.08
CA VAL A 305 -3.96 -21.51 -4.83
C VAL A 305 -4.94 -22.66 -4.96
N ASN A 306 -5.20 -23.11 -6.18
CA ASN A 306 -5.98 -24.32 -6.49
C ASN A 306 -5.24 -25.13 -7.56
N GLY A 307 -4.63 -26.25 -7.16
CA GLY A 307 -3.69 -26.98 -8.01
C GLY A 307 -2.52 -26.10 -8.45
N SER A 308 -2.34 -25.96 -9.76
CA SER A 308 -1.33 -25.08 -10.37
C SER A 308 -1.80 -23.64 -10.58
N ASN A 309 -3.08 -23.35 -10.33
CA ASN A 309 -3.63 -22.01 -10.50
C ASN A 309 -3.37 -21.19 -9.25
N THR A 310 -2.82 -20.00 -9.41
CA THR A 310 -2.59 -19.03 -8.34
C THR A 310 -3.18 -17.68 -8.71
N ALA A 311 -3.91 -17.04 -7.81
CA ALA A 311 -4.41 -15.67 -8.02
C ALA A 311 -4.09 -14.79 -6.80
N GLY A 312 -3.59 -13.57 -7.03
CA GLY A 312 -3.28 -12.62 -5.98
C GLY A 312 -4.54 -12.06 -5.32
N ILE A 313 -4.54 -11.95 -4.00
CA ILE A 313 -5.55 -11.25 -3.21
C ILE A 313 -4.92 -9.96 -2.72
N HIS A 314 -5.28 -8.85 -3.35
CA HIS A 314 -4.64 -7.56 -3.11
C HIS A 314 -5.45 -6.66 -2.19
N GLN A 315 -6.78 -6.75 -2.22
CA GLN A 315 -7.69 -5.93 -1.42
C GLN A 315 -8.31 -6.76 -0.31
N LEU A 316 -8.50 -6.15 0.84
CA LEU A 316 -9.18 -6.72 1.99
C LEU A 316 -10.61 -6.18 2.10
N GLY A 317 -11.51 -7.04 2.57
CA GLY A 317 -12.86 -6.63 2.93
C GLY A 317 -12.93 -5.75 4.17
N GLN A 318 -11.90 -5.79 5.02
CA GLN A 318 -11.75 -5.05 6.27
C GLN A 318 -10.26 -4.79 6.52
N GLN A 319 -9.92 -3.70 7.20
CA GLN A 319 -8.51 -3.38 7.46
C GLN A 319 -7.85 -4.42 8.39
N ALA A 320 -6.70 -4.95 7.97
CA ALA A 320 -5.81 -5.72 8.83
C ALA A 320 -4.95 -4.79 9.68
N GLN A 321 -4.60 -5.20 10.90
CA GLN A 321 -3.60 -4.52 11.72
C GLN A 321 -2.27 -5.24 11.58
N VAL A 322 -1.20 -4.48 11.31
CA VAL A 322 0.17 -4.98 11.23
C VAL A 322 0.97 -4.35 12.35
N SER A 323 1.75 -5.17 13.06
CA SER A 323 2.70 -4.74 14.09
C SER A 323 4.08 -5.35 13.87
N LEU A 324 5.13 -4.57 14.07
CA LEU A 324 6.53 -5.00 13.96
C LEU A 324 7.33 -4.42 15.11
N LYS A 325 8.01 -5.29 15.86
CA LYS A 325 8.97 -4.89 16.89
C LYS A 325 10.31 -4.56 16.24
N LEU A 326 10.76 -3.32 16.42
CA LEU A 326 12.06 -2.84 15.95
C LEU A 326 13.19 -3.44 16.79
N THR A 327 14.31 -3.72 16.13
CA THR A 327 15.55 -4.09 16.84
C THR A 327 16.08 -2.89 17.65
N PRO A 328 16.87 -3.11 18.72
CA PRO A 328 17.48 -2.01 19.47
C PRO A 328 18.31 -1.05 18.60
N ALA A 329 19.01 -1.58 17.59
CA ALA A 329 19.78 -0.77 16.66
C ALA A 329 18.90 0.14 15.79
N GLN A 330 17.79 -0.38 15.27
CA GLN A 330 16.81 0.42 14.52
C GLN A 330 16.20 1.50 15.41
N GLN A 331 15.79 1.15 16.64
CA GLN A 331 15.21 2.12 17.58
C GLN A 331 16.16 3.28 17.89
N ALA A 332 17.46 3.00 18.05
CA ALA A 332 18.46 4.03 18.31
C ALA A 332 18.75 4.93 17.11
N ALA A 333 18.51 4.46 15.88
CA ALA A 333 18.83 5.16 14.64
C ALA A 333 17.66 6.00 14.08
N ILE A 334 16.43 5.78 14.55
CA ILE A 334 15.22 6.39 13.99
C ILE A 334 14.79 7.59 14.83
N ASN A 335 14.66 8.76 14.22
CA ASN A 335 13.88 9.84 14.80
C ASN A 335 12.38 9.50 14.64
N THR A 336 11.75 9.02 15.70
CA THR A 336 10.36 8.55 15.67
C THR A 336 9.35 9.65 15.39
N GLU A 337 9.69 10.92 15.62
CA GLU A 337 8.82 12.05 15.27
C GLU A 337 8.74 12.27 13.76
N LEU A 338 9.83 11.96 13.05
CA LEU A 338 9.93 12.14 11.60
C LEU A 338 9.72 10.84 10.81
N ALA A 339 9.54 9.72 11.51
CA ALA A 339 9.33 8.42 10.92
C ALA A 339 7.85 8.19 10.57
N GLY A 340 7.61 7.57 9.42
CA GLY A 340 6.28 7.18 8.95
C GLY A 340 6.32 5.84 8.24
N ILE A 341 5.17 5.17 8.20
CA ILE A 341 4.98 3.98 7.37
C ILE A 341 4.61 4.48 5.97
N TYR A 342 5.20 3.87 4.94
CA TYR A 342 4.95 4.21 3.55
C TYR A 342 4.58 2.96 2.77
N TYR A 343 3.46 3.01 2.07
CA TYR A 343 3.13 2.05 1.03
C TYR A 343 3.97 2.36 -0.22
N LEU A 344 4.62 1.34 -0.76
CA LEU A 344 5.41 1.43 -1.99
C LEU A 344 4.64 0.73 -3.13
N ASP A 345 4.13 1.50 -4.08
CA ASP A 345 3.48 0.97 -5.30
C ASP A 345 4.49 0.66 -6.43
N GLY A 346 5.75 1.09 -6.22
CA GLY A 346 6.88 0.98 -7.12
C GLY A 346 7.27 2.28 -7.84
N SER A 347 6.48 3.34 -7.68
CA SER A 347 6.68 4.67 -8.29
C SER A 347 6.63 5.79 -7.25
N ILE A 348 5.76 5.70 -6.25
CA ILE A 348 5.62 6.67 -5.16
C ILE A 348 5.66 5.98 -3.79
N ALA A 349 6.14 6.73 -2.79
CA ALA A 349 5.99 6.40 -1.39
C ALA A 349 4.75 7.12 -0.84
N GLU A 350 3.67 6.38 -0.60
CA GLU A 350 2.43 6.92 -0.05
C GLU A 350 2.43 6.80 1.46
N TYR A 351 2.32 7.93 2.17
CA TYR A 351 2.29 7.94 3.63
C TYR A 351 1.07 7.20 4.17
N MET A 352 1.30 6.34 5.16
CA MET A 352 0.28 5.61 5.88
C MET A 352 0.29 5.98 7.36
N PRO A 353 -0.88 6.34 7.94
CA PRO A 353 -1.01 6.52 9.37
C PRO A 353 -0.64 5.26 10.15
N GLY A 354 0.15 5.43 11.21
CA GLY A 354 0.57 4.39 12.12
C GLY A 354 1.21 5.00 13.37
N THR A 355 1.59 4.15 14.31
CA THR A 355 2.19 4.56 15.58
C THR A 355 3.49 3.83 15.82
N ILE A 356 4.39 4.45 16.58
CA ILE A 356 5.65 3.83 17.03
C ILE A 356 5.72 3.99 18.54
N THR A 357 5.36 2.94 19.27
CA THR A 357 5.27 2.97 20.74
C THR A 357 6.08 1.84 21.33
N GLY A 358 6.99 2.15 22.26
CA GLY A 358 7.83 1.13 22.91
C GLY A 358 8.65 0.30 21.93
N GLY A 359 9.10 0.91 20.82
CA GLY A 359 9.84 0.21 19.77
C GLY A 359 9.00 -0.68 18.87
N THR A 360 7.66 -0.61 18.94
CA THR A 360 6.76 -1.37 18.07
C THR A 360 6.07 -0.42 17.11
N VAL A 361 6.23 -0.68 15.81
CA VAL A 361 5.51 0.00 14.73
C VAL A 361 4.17 -0.70 14.55
N THR A 362 3.06 0.04 14.55
CA THR A 362 1.72 -0.50 14.32
C THR A 362 0.96 0.36 13.32
N PHE A 363 0.38 -0.26 12.28
CA PHE A 363 -0.46 0.41 11.29
C PHE A 363 -1.62 -0.48 10.85
N LYS A 364 -2.60 0.12 10.16
CA LYS A 364 -3.72 -0.61 9.55
C LYS A 364 -3.67 -0.49 8.04
N THR A 365 -4.01 -1.55 7.33
CA THR A 365 -4.04 -1.56 5.86
C THR A 365 -5.27 -2.28 5.32
N GLY A 366 -5.87 -1.74 4.26
CA GLY A 366 -6.96 -2.37 3.52
C GLY A 366 -6.48 -3.21 2.33
N HIS A 367 -5.16 -3.26 2.08
CA HIS A 367 -4.59 -4.01 0.97
C HIS A 367 -3.24 -4.61 1.36
N PHE A 368 -2.67 -5.43 0.48
CA PHE A 368 -1.34 -6.00 0.66
C PHE A 368 -0.36 -5.51 -0.38
N SER A 369 0.82 -5.12 0.08
CA SER A 369 1.96 -4.79 -0.74
C SER A 369 3.22 -4.74 0.13
N THR A 370 4.23 -4.06 -0.38
CA THR A 370 5.43 -3.65 0.32
C THR A 370 5.20 -2.31 1.03
N TYR A 371 5.52 -2.30 2.32
CA TYR A 371 5.55 -1.14 3.19
C TYR A 371 6.98 -0.92 3.67
N ALA A 372 7.38 0.33 3.83
CA ALA A 372 8.66 0.69 4.43
C ALA A 372 8.44 1.67 5.57
N LEU A 373 9.27 1.55 6.61
CA LEU A 373 9.40 2.63 7.57
C LEU A 373 10.48 3.58 7.06
N LEU A 374 10.11 4.83 6.76
CA LEU A 374 11.03 5.85 6.27
C LEU A 374 11.01 7.03 7.23
N VAL A 375 12.16 7.70 7.37
CA VAL A 375 12.23 9.04 7.95
C VAL A 375 12.05 10.04 6.82
N TYR A 376 11.17 11.04 7.01
CA TYR A 376 11.01 12.15 6.09
C TYR A 376 11.40 13.47 6.78
N ASP A 377 12.66 13.89 6.60
CA ASP A 377 13.21 15.10 7.21
C ASP A 377 13.22 16.26 6.19
N LYS A 378 12.01 16.80 5.94
CA LYS A 378 11.85 17.92 5.01
C LYS A 378 12.27 19.23 5.68
N SER A 379 13.31 19.85 5.13
CA SER A 379 13.79 21.18 5.56
C SER A 379 13.38 22.27 4.58
N PHE A 380 13.15 23.49 5.10
CA PHE A 380 12.89 24.70 4.33
C PHE A 380 13.92 25.78 4.70
N THR A 381 14.43 26.50 3.71
CA THR A 381 15.54 27.46 3.87
C THR A 381 15.16 28.65 4.76
N ASP A 382 13.90 29.08 4.70
CA ASP A 382 13.34 30.18 5.50
C ASP A 382 12.96 29.77 6.93
N LEU A 383 13.15 28.50 7.30
CA LEU A 383 12.96 27.99 8.65
C LEU A 383 14.27 27.73 9.38
N SER A 384 15.44 27.89 8.75
CA SER A 384 16.73 27.64 9.40
C SER A 384 16.90 28.53 10.64
N GLY A 385 16.96 27.90 11.83
CA GLY A 385 17.07 28.61 13.11
C GLY A 385 15.77 29.28 13.56
N HIS A 386 14.66 29.07 12.86
CA HIS A 386 13.34 29.57 13.22
C HIS A 386 12.70 28.64 14.27
N TRP A 387 12.07 29.21 15.30
CA TRP A 387 11.49 28.45 16.42
C TRP A 387 10.41 27.44 16.01
N ALA A 388 9.75 27.66 14.87
CA ALA A 388 8.73 26.76 14.34
C ALA A 388 9.28 25.59 13.50
N GLU A 389 10.59 25.56 13.22
CA GLU A 389 11.21 24.53 12.38
C GLU A 389 10.88 23.09 12.84
N PRO A 390 10.98 22.74 14.15
CA PRO A 390 10.66 21.37 14.59
C PRO A 390 9.18 21.02 14.37
N ALA A 391 8.27 21.96 14.63
CA ALA A 391 6.84 21.77 14.43
C ALA A 391 6.50 21.57 12.95
N VAL A 392 7.12 22.36 12.06
CA VAL A 392 6.92 22.21 10.61
C VAL A 392 7.51 20.90 10.11
N LYS A 393 8.70 20.49 10.57
CA LYS A 393 9.30 19.19 10.23
C LYS A 393 8.42 18.02 10.64
N LEU A 394 7.91 18.02 11.88
CA LEU A 394 6.96 17.01 12.35
C LEU A 394 5.72 16.92 11.44
N LEU A 395 5.09 18.07 11.16
CA LEU A 395 3.88 18.08 10.34
C LEU A 395 4.16 17.72 8.87
N ALA A 396 5.34 18.06 8.34
CA ALA A 396 5.76 17.68 7.00
C ALA A 396 6.06 16.17 6.92
N ALA A 397 6.75 15.61 7.92
CA ALA A 397 6.99 14.17 8.08
C ALA A 397 5.68 13.38 8.10
N LYS A 398 4.67 13.95 8.75
CA LYS A 398 3.31 13.43 8.78
C LYS A 398 2.50 13.80 7.53
N HIS A 399 3.01 14.50 6.52
CA HIS A 399 2.26 14.91 5.31
C HIS A 399 1.01 15.77 5.59
N LEU A 400 1.03 16.57 6.67
CA LEU A 400 -0.04 17.51 7.02
C LEU A 400 0.20 18.91 6.47
N VAL A 401 1.46 19.30 6.30
CA VAL A 401 1.85 20.60 5.75
C VAL A 401 2.81 20.43 4.59
N ASN A 402 2.71 21.36 3.64
CA ASN A 402 3.64 21.52 2.54
C ASN A 402 4.19 22.96 2.55
N GLY A 403 5.36 23.14 1.95
CA GLY A 403 5.87 24.46 1.61
C GLY A 403 5.01 25.15 0.56
N VAL A 404 5.25 26.44 0.36
CA VAL A 404 4.69 27.16 -0.79
C VAL A 404 5.43 26.80 -2.08
N ASP A 405 6.66 26.32 -1.94
CA ASP A 405 7.45 25.65 -2.96
C ASP A 405 8.34 24.56 -2.30
N ALA A 406 9.30 24.02 -3.05
CA ALA A 406 10.15 22.93 -2.56
C ALA A 406 11.19 23.37 -1.50
N GLN A 407 11.44 24.67 -1.33
CA GLN A 407 12.45 25.25 -0.45
C GLN A 407 11.89 26.19 0.62
N HIS A 408 10.72 26.79 0.44
CA HIS A 408 10.16 27.81 1.33
C HIS A 408 8.83 27.39 1.97
N TYR A 409 8.65 27.76 3.24
CA TYR A 409 7.43 27.51 4.00
C TYR A 409 6.56 28.76 4.23
N GLU A 410 7.16 29.96 4.17
CA GLU A 410 6.58 31.26 4.55
C GLU A 410 6.05 31.32 6.00
N PRO A 411 6.90 31.10 7.02
CA PRO A 411 6.47 30.98 8.42
C PRO A 411 5.72 32.22 8.94
N GLY A 412 6.09 33.42 8.50
CA GLY A 412 5.49 34.69 8.94
C GLY A 412 4.21 35.09 8.22
N ARG A 413 3.79 34.36 7.17
CA ARG A 413 2.58 34.73 6.42
C ARG A 413 1.34 34.40 7.25
N GLY A 414 0.37 35.31 7.26
CA GLY A 414 -0.97 35.01 7.74
C GLY A 414 -1.59 33.82 7.00
N ILE A 415 -2.41 33.04 7.68
CA ILE A 415 -3.14 31.90 7.11
C ILE A 415 -4.61 32.24 6.93
N THR A 416 -5.23 31.78 5.85
CA THR A 416 -6.69 31.96 5.69
C THR A 416 -7.48 30.93 6.49
N ARG A 417 -8.77 31.17 6.69
CA ARG A 417 -9.69 30.21 7.32
C ARG A 417 -9.78 28.91 6.53
N ALA A 418 -9.77 28.97 5.20
CA ALA A 418 -9.72 27.78 4.33
C ALA A 418 -8.44 26.96 4.52
N GLU A 419 -7.28 27.62 4.58
CA GLU A 419 -6.00 26.94 4.80
C GLU A 419 -5.93 26.32 6.20
N PHE A 420 -6.43 27.03 7.22
CA PHE A 420 -6.47 26.55 8.60
C PHE A 420 -7.37 25.31 8.75
N VAL A 421 -8.60 25.35 8.22
CA VAL A 421 -9.54 24.22 8.35
C VAL A 421 -9.02 22.99 7.60
N ALA A 422 -8.44 23.18 6.41
CA ALA A 422 -7.88 22.08 5.64
C ALA A 422 -6.76 21.36 6.40
N LEU A 423 -5.86 22.10 7.04
CA LEU A 423 -4.78 21.53 7.84
C LEU A 423 -5.31 20.85 9.11
N LEU A 424 -6.15 21.53 9.88
CA LEU A 424 -6.68 21.02 11.14
C LEU A 424 -7.52 19.74 10.92
N MET A 425 -8.38 19.73 9.90
CA MET A 425 -9.21 18.58 9.62
C MET A 425 -8.43 17.39 9.10
N ARG A 426 -7.39 17.57 8.28
CA ARG A 426 -6.48 16.45 7.93
C ARG A 426 -5.85 15.79 9.15
N ALA A 427 -5.64 16.53 10.25
CA ALA A 427 -5.18 15.94 11.51
C ALA A 427 -6.30 15.17 12.22
N VAL A 428 -7.53 15.70 12.24
CA VAL A 428 -8.72 15.08 12.84
C VAL A 428 -9.15 13.81 12.07
N GLU A 429 -9.15 13.84 10.74
CA GLU A 429 -9.47 12.70 9.86
C GLU A 429 -8.68 11.45 10.24
N ARG A 430 -7.42 11.63 10.65
CA ARG A 430 -6.53 10.52 11.01
C ARG A 430 -6.84 9.87 12.35
N THR A 431 -7.65 10.51 13.19
CA THR A 431 -8.17 9.86 14.41
C THR A 431 -9.30 8.88 14.09
N GLY A 432 -9.78 8.86 12.84
CA GLY A 432 -10.92 8.03 12.41
C GLY A 432 -12.27 8.54 12.94
N SER A 433 -12.31 9.76 13.49
CA SER A 433 -13.54 10.34 14.06
C SER A 433 -14.48 10.95 13.01
N VAL A 434 -14.03 11.07 11.77
CA VAL A 434 -14.80 11.68 10.68
C VAL A 434 -15.78 10.66 10.09
N PRO A 435 -17.08 10.97 9.99
CA PRO A 435 -18.07 10.07 9.41
C PRO A 435 -17.78 9.71 7.94
N SER A 436 -18.06 8.48 7.54
CA SER A 436 -17.85 8.01 6.16
C SER A 436 -18.78 8.66 5.11
N THR A 437 -19.84 9.32 5.56
CA THR A 437 -20.80 10.03 4.71
C THR A 437 -21.04 11.41 5.27
N ILE A 438 -20.80 12.45 4.47
CA ILE A 438 -20.86 13.84 4.92
C ILE A 438 -21.75 14.62 3.96
N ALA A 439 -22.72 15.33 4.53
CA ALA A 439 -23.54 16.25 3.76
C ALA A 439 -22.67 17.38 3.17
N PRO A 440 -23.09 18.03 2.08
CA PRO A 440 -22.41 19.22 1.58
C PRO A 440 -22.23 20.29 2.67
N ALA A 441 -21.15 21.06 2.59
CA ALA A 441 -20.89 22.14 3.53
C ALA A 441 -22.11 23.08 3.62
N PRO A 442 -22.56 23.46 4.83
CA PRO A 442 -23.77 24.29 5.00
C PRO A 442 -23.55 25.76 4.62
N PHE A 443 -22.45 26.09 3.94
CA PHE A 443 -21.98 27.44 3.70
C PHE A 443 -22.23 27.88 2.26
N SER A 444 -22.80 29.08 2.11
CA SER A 444 -23.16 29.66 0.81
C SER A 444 -21.97 30.05 -0.07
N ASP A 445 -20.80 30.26 0.54
CA ASP A 445 -19.55 30.72 -0.08
C ASP A 445 -18.48 29.61 -0.16
N VAL A 446 -18.89 28.34 -0.03
CA VAL A 446 -18.01 27.18 -0.20
C VAL A 446 -18.44 26.36 -1.42
N PRO A 447 -17.88 26.66 -2.62
CA PRO A 447 -18.11 25.84 -3.80
C PRO A 447 -17.61 24.41 -3.59
N SER A 448 -18.36 23.41 -4.05
CA SER A 448 -18.00 21.97 -3.90
C SER A 448 -16.69 21.58 -4.57
N SER A 449 -16.21 22.36 -5.54
CA SER A 449 -14.93 22.17 -6.23
C SER A 449 -13.72 22.75 -5.47
N SER A 450 -13.94 23.47 -4.36
CA SER A 450 -12.86 24.07 -3.59
C SER A 450 -12.05 22.99 -2.88
N TYR A 451 -10.73 23.14 -2.84
CA TYR A 451 -9.83 22.15 -2.21
C TYR A 451 -10.10 21.90 -0.72
N TYR A 452 -10.82 22.82 -0.06
CA TYR A 452 -11.18 22.78 1.36
C TYR A 452 -12.66 22.47 1.60
N ALA A 453 -13.46 22.23 0.54
CA ALA A 453 -14.91 22.10 0.66
C ALA A 453 -15.31 20.92 1.56
N GLN A 454 -14.63 19.77 1.39
CA GLN A 454 -14.82 18.60 2.23
C GLN A 454 -14.48 18.90 3.69
N GLN A 455 -13.30 19.44 3.96
CA GLN A 455 -12.86 19.76 5.33
C GLN A 455 -13.75 20.82 5.99
N ALA A 456 -14.27 21.79 5.23
CA ALA A 456 -15.23 22.76 5.76
C ALA A 456 -16.56 22.10 6.15
N ALA A 457 -17.06 21.16 5.34
CA ALA A 457 -18.25 20.38 5.66
C ALA A 457 -18.07 19.51 6.91
N GLU A 458 -16.94 18.83 6.99
CA GLU A 458 -16.54 18.00 8.14
C GLU A 458 -16.42 18.82 9.42
N ALA A 459 -15.71 19.95 9.36
CA ALA A 459 -15.53 20.83 10.49
C ALA A 459 -16.87 21.39 10.99
N ALA A 460 -17.81 21.68 10.09
CA ALA A 460 -19.16 22.10 10.46
C ALA A 460 -19.95 20.96 11.10
N ALA A 461 -19.91 19.76 10.53
CA ALA A 461 -20.61 18.59 11.05
C ALA A 461 -20.12 18.17 12.45
N LEU A 462 -18.82 18.33 12.72
CA LEU A 462 -18.22 18.07 14.03
C LEU A 462 -18.31 19.28 14.99
N GLY A 463 -18.85 20.42 14.55
CA GLY A 463 -18.92 21.65 15.36
C GLY A 463 -17.57 22.30 15.63
N ILE A 464 -16.52 21.95 14.88
CA ILE A 464 -15.17 22.50 14.97
C ILE A 464 -15.14 23.93 14.42
N MET A 465 -15.82 24.20 13.29
CA MET A 465 -15.96 25.55 12.72
C MET A 465 -17.37 25.73 12.12
N ASN A 466 -18.13 26.70 12.64
CA ASN A 466 -19.56 26.89 12.30
C ASN A 466 -19.83 28.07 11.33
N GLY A 467 -18.81 28.76 10.84
CA GLY A 467 -18.96 29.95 10.00
C GLY A 467 -19.60 31.16 10.72
N TYR A 468 -20.14 32.08 9.93
CA TYR A 468 -20.85 33.30 10.34
C TYR A 468 -22.10 33.45 9.48
N ASP A 469 -23.28 33.34 10.09
CA ASP A 469 -24.57 33.62 9.44
C ASP A 469 -24.75 32.92 8.07
N GLY A 470 -24.30 31.67 7.94
CA GLY A 470 -24.41 30.87 6.71
C GLY A 470 -23.26 31.05 5.71
N ALA A 471 -22.20 31.80 6.05
CA ALA A 471 -20.96 31.91 5.28
C ALA A 471 -19.76 31.37 6.06
N PHE A 472 -18.79 30.74 5.38
CA PHE A 472 -17.55 30.26 5.98
C PHE A 472 -16.47 31.35 6.04
N ARG A 473 -16.47 32.27 5.07
CA ARG A 473 -15.46 33.32 4.84
C ARG A 473 -14.06 32.74 4.59
N PRO A 474 -13.87 31.94 3.51
CA PRO A 474 -12.66 31.13 3.32
C PRO A 474 -11.36 31.94 3.15
N ASP A 475 -11.44 33.12 2.55
CA ASP A 475 -10.27 33.95 2.21
C ASP A 475 -9.83 34.87 3.36
N ASP A 476 -10.67 35.02 4.39
CA ASP A 476 -10.33 35.83 5.53
C ASP A 476 -9.20 35.22 6.33
N ARG A 477 -8.35 36.08 6.90
CA ARG A 477 -7.34 35.66 7.86
C ARG A 477 -8.02 35.27 9.17
N ILE A 478 -7.56 34.17 9.75
CA ILE A 478 -8.11 33.66 11.01
C ILE A 478 -7.42 34.32 12.20
N THR A 479 -8.22 34.78 13.16
CA THR A 479 -7.72 35.39 14.39
C THR A 479 -7.31 34.35 15.42
N ARG A 480 -6.50 34.76 16.41
CA ARG A 480 -6.03 33.88 17.50
C ARG A 480 -7.16 33.29 18.34
N GLU A 481 -8.21 34.06 18.63
CA GLU A 481 -9.36 33.53 19.40
C GLU A 481 -10.21 32.54 18.59
N GLU A 482 -10.35 32.74 17.27
CA GLU A 482 -11.05 31.80 16.39
C GLU A 482 -10.26 30.49 16.25
N ALA A 483 -8.94 30.58 16.08
CA ALA A 483 -8.07 29.42 16.06
C ALA A 483 -8.14 28.63 17.38
N ALA A 484 -8.20 29.32 18.53
CA ALA A 484 -8.32 28.66 19.84
C ALA A 484 -9.62 27.86 19.97
N VAL A 485 -10.76 28.41 19.54
CA VAL A 485 -12.04 27.71 19.56
C VAL A 485 -11.99 26.46 18.70
N ALA A 486 -11.56 26.59 17.46
CA ALA A 486 -11.48 25.45 16.54
C ALA A 486 -10.50 24.38 17.04
N LEU A 487 -9.35 24.78 17.57
CA LEU A 487 -8.34 23.85 18.09
C LEU A 487 -8.85 23.06 19.31
N VAL A 488 -9.56 23.71 20.24
CA VAL A 488 -10.16 23.04 21.41
C VAL A 488 -11.32 22.14 21.00
N HIS A 489 -12.09 22.49 19.98
CA HIS A 489 -13.14 21.60 19.49
C HIS A 489 -12.54 20.38 18.79
N ALA A 490 -11.52 20.58 17.95
CA ALA A 490 -10.78 19.48 17.33
C ALA A 490 -10.14 18.57 18.38
N ALA A 491 -9.60 19.13 19.46
CA ALA A 491 -8.99 18.39 20.57
C ALA A 491 -9.89 17.33 21.21
N LYS A 492 -11.22 17.47 21.13
CA LYS A 492 -12.18 16.47 21.62
C LYS A 492 -12.14 15.15 20.86
N HIS A 493 -11.57 15.16 19.65
CA HIS A 493 -11.36 13.97 18.82
C HIS A 493 -9.99 13.33 19.03
N PHE A 494 -9.19 13.87 19.95
CA PHE A 494 -7.90 13.33 20.36
C PHE A 494 -8.01 12.80 21.78
N SER A 495 -7.32 11.70 22.06
CA SER A 495 -7.19 11.17 23.42
C SER A 495 -6.13 11.97 24.18
N LEU A 496 -6.50 13.18 24.60
CA LEU A 496 -5.62 14.07 25.36
C LEU A 496 -5.58 13.66 26.85
N PRO A 497 -4.41 13.69 27.50
CA PRO A 497 -4.34 13.60 28.95
C PRO A 497 -5.02 14.81 29.60
N ALA A 498 -5.43 14.67 30.87
CA ALA A 498 -5.98 15.80 31.61
C ALA A 498 -4.99 16.98 31.62
N GLY A 499 -5.49 18.18 31.34
CA GLY A 499 -4.68 19.40 31.30
C GLY A 499 -3.88 19.59 32.59
N SER A 500 -2.59 19.81 32.44
CA SER A 500 -1.64 19.90 33.55
C SER A 500 -1.17 21.32 33.84
N GLN A 501 -1.53 22.29 32.99
CA GLN A 501 -1.13 23.69 33.14
C GLN A 501 -2.18 24.46 33.95
N SER A 502 -1.71 25.39 34.78
CA SER A 502 -2.60 26.38 35.39
C SER A 502 -3.22 27.26 34.32
N SER A 503 -4.49 27.62 34.47
CA SER A 503 -5.16 28.55 33.55
C SER A 503 -4.37 29.87 33.46
N PRO A 504 -3.87 30.24 32.27
CA PRO A 504 -3.06 31.44 32.13
C PRO A 504 -3.89 32.71 32.34
N ALA A 505 -3.37 33.63 33.16
CA ALA A 505 -3.97 34.95 33.33
C ALA A 505 -3.40 35.92 32.28
N TYR A 506 -4.27 36.39 31.38
CA TYR A 506 -3.89 37.34 30.32
C TYR A 506 -4.26 38.77 30.70
N ALA A 507 -3.31 39.70 30.53
CA ALA A 507 -3.50 41.13 30.82
C ALA A 507 -4.54 41.79 29.91
N ASP A 508 -4.80 41.22 28.73
CA ASP A 508 -5.78 41.66 27.74
C ASP A 508 -7.02 40.75 27.70
N ALA A 509 -7.31 40.00 28.78
CA ALA A 509 -8.45 39.09 28.83
C ALA A 509 -9.81 39.74 28.49
N GLN A 510 -9.97 41.03 28.79
CA GLN A 510 -11.18 41.80 28.45
C GLN A 510 -11.40 42.00 26.94
N GLN A 511 -10.36 41.80 26.11
CA GLN A 511 -10.46 41.88 24.65
C GLN A 511 -10.87 40.55 24.01
N ILE A 512 -10.86 39.45 24.79
CA ILE A 512 -11.29 38.13 24.33
C ILE A 512 -12.81 38.16 24.25
N SER A 513 -13.35 37.78 23.10
CA SER A 513 -14.81 37.70 22.96
C SER A 513 -15.39 36.64 23.90
N SER A 514 -16.58 36.90 24.45
CA SER A 514 -17.24 36.02 25.43
C SER A 514 -17.42 34.58 24.92
N TRP A 515 -17.69 34.41 23.62
CA TRP A 515 -17.82 33.10 22.98
C TRP A 515 -16.50 32.31 22.88
N ALA A 516 -15.35 32.99 22.93
CA ALA A 516 -14.02 32.37 22.83
C ALA A 516 -13.37 32.14 24.20
N ALA A 517 -13.83 32.83 25.25
CA ALA A 517 -13.15 32.88 26.55
C ALA A 517 -12.89 31.49 27.15
N ALA A 518 -13.86 30.58 27.09
CA ALA A 518 -13.71 29.22 27.60
C ALA A 518 -12.64 28.44 26.81
N SER A 519 -12.70 28.46 25.48
CA SER A 519 -11.73 27.77 24.64
C SER A 519 -10.32 28.37 24.74
N VAL A 520 -10.18 29.69 24.92
CA VAL A 520 -8.87 30.31 25.14
C VAL A 520 -8.25 29.83 26.46
N ALA A 521 -9.04 29.75 27.53
CA ALA A 521 -8.58 29.19 28.80
C ALA A 521 -8.19 27.71 28.67
N GLU A 522 -9.05 26.91 28.04
CA GLU A 522 -8.82 25.47 27.81
C GLU A 522 -7.60 25.21 26.93
N ALA A 523 -7.41 25.97 25.85
CA ALA A 523 -6.22 25.88 25.00
C ALA A 523 -4.92 26.16 25.77
N GLY A 524 -4.97 27.07 26.75
CA GLY A 524 -3.85 27.34 27.66
C GLY A 524 -3.60 26.21 28.66
N VAL A 525 -4.66 25.71 29.31
CA VAL A 525 -4.59 24.60 30.29
C VAL A 525 -4.05 23.31 29.65
N ASN A 526 -4.44 23.04 28.42
CA ASN A 526 -3.97 21.90 27.63
C ASN A 526 -2.62 22.15 26.93
N GLY A 527 -2.03 23.34 27.09
CA GLY A 527 -0.75 23.70 26.49
C GLY A 527 -0.76 23.82 24.96
N LEU A 528 -1.94 23.85 24.33
CA LEU A 528 -2.11 23.91 22.87
C LEU A 528 -1.73 25.28 22.32
N MET A 529 -2.03 26.34 23.08
CA MET A 529 -1.68 27.72 22.74
C MET A 529 -0.99 28.42 23.90
N GLN A 530 -0.06 29.31 23.55
CA GLN A 530 0.68 30.13 24.50
C GLN A 530 0.44 31.62 24.20
N GLY A 531 0.46 32.44 25.25
CA GLY A 531 0.45 33.90 25.13
C GLY A 531 1.76 34.46 24.59
N ASP A 532 1.73 35.73 24.22
CA ASP A 532 2.91 36.55 23.90
C ASP A 532 3.22 37.43 25.12
N GLY A 533 4.18 36.97 25.93
CA GLY A 533 4.42 37.52 27.27
C GLY A 533 3.18 37.38 28.16
N THR A 534 2.64 38.51 28.61
CA THR A 534 1.45 38.55 29.48
C THR A 534 0.13 38.70 28.72
N LYS A 535 0.14 38.72 27.38
CA LYS A 535 -1.04 39.00 26.55
C LYS A 535 -1.40 37.81 25.67
N PHE A 536 -2.69 37.61 25.40
CA PHE A 536 -3.17 36.61 24.45
C PHE A 536 -3.27 37.14 23.01
N GLN A 537 -3.59 38.43 22.85
CA GLN A 537 -3.82 39.10 21.56
C GLN A 537 -4.96 38.47 20.72
N PRO A 538 -6.20 38.43 21.24
CA PRO A 538 -7.29 37.64 20.63
C PRO A 538 -7.61 38.00 19.18
N LYS A 539 -7.51 39.28 18.80
CA LYS A 539 -7.84 39.78 17.45
C LYS A 539 -6.67 39.75 16.47
N LYS A 540 -5.47 39.37 16.92
CA LYS A 540 -4.30 39.25 16.03
C LYS A 540 -4.50 38.06 15.10
N GLN A 541 -4.10 38.23 13.84
CA GLN A 541 -4.10 37.17 12.84
C GLN A 541 -2.99 36.15 13.14
N VAL A 542 -3.28 34.85 12.97
CA VAL A 542 -2.26 33.81 13.15
C VAL A 542 -1.45 33.60 11.87
N THR A 543 -0.16 33.32 12.09
CA THR A 543 0.80 32.99 11.04
C THR A 543 0.83 31.48 10.78
N ARG A 544 1.38 31.06 9.62
CA ARG A 544 1.62 29.65 9.30
C ARG A 544 2.48 28.94 10.36
N ALA A 545 3.51 29.61 10.87
CA ALA A 545 4.35 29.10 11.95
C ALA A 545 3.57 28.86 13.26
N GLU A 546 2.71 29.81 13.65
CA GLU A 546 1.87 29.66 14.84
C GLU A 546 0.89 28.49 14.69
N VAL A 547 0.26 28.34 13.53
CA VAL A 547 -0.64 27.20 13.27
C VAL A 547 0.10 25.87 13.28
N ALA A 548 1.29 25.80 12.68
CA ALA A 548 2.10 24.60 12.72
C ALA A 548 2.41 24.18 14.17
N ALA A 549 2.77 25.13 15.02
CA ALA A 549 3.04 24.86 16.43
C ALA A 549 1.79 24.48 17.24
N MET A 550 0.62 25.04 16.92
CA MET A 550 -0.64 24.65 17.56
C MET A 550 -1.01 23.20 17.23
N VAL A 551 -0.95 22.84 15.95
CA VAL A 551 -1.32 21.50 15.49
C VAL A 551 -0.27 20.46 15.86
N SER A 552 1.02 20.80 15.86
CA SER A 552 2.05 19.88 16.34
C SER A 552 1.83 19.52 17.81
N ARG A 553 1.51 20.49 18.67
CA ARG A 553 1.20 20.25 20.09
C ARG A 553 -0.06 19.42 20.27
N LEU A 554 -1.11 19.68 19.48
CA LEU A 554 -2.32 18.87 19.50
C LEU A 554 -2.02 17.40 19.19
N ILE A 555 -1.24 17.15 18.15
CA ILE A 555 -0.87 15.81 17.70
C ILE A 555 0.03 15.11 18.72
N GLN A 556 1.05 15.79 19.24
CA GLN A 556 1.97 15.21 20.23
C GLN A 556 1.30 14.96 21.59
N SER A 557 0.29 15.76 21.95
CA SER A 557 -0.47 15.56 23.19
C SER A 557 -1.49 14.43 23.07
N GLY A 558 -1.92 14.08 21.85
CA GLY A 558 -2.82 12.97 21.58
C GLY A 558 -2.06 11.67 21.32
N SER A 559 -2.58 10.54 21.82
CA SER A 559 -1.93 9.22 21.62
C SER A 559 -2.14 8.59 20.23
N SER A 560 -2.63 9.34 19.24
CA SER A 560 -3.31 8.76 18.08
C SER A 560 -2.56 8.85 16.74
N LEU A 561 -1.34 9.41 16.66
CA LEU A 561 -0.71 9.75 15.36
C LEU A 561 0.80 9.67 15.24
#